data_AF-A0A916E865-F1
#
_entry.id   AF-A0A916E865-F1
#
_cell.length_a   1.000
_cell.length_b   1.000
_cell.length_c   1.000
_cell.angle_alpha   90.00
_cell.angle_beta   90.00
_cell.angle_gamma   90.00
#
_symmetry.space_group_name_H-M   'P 1'
#
loop_
_entity.id
_entity.type
_entity.pdbx_description
1 polymer ?
#
loop_
_entity_poly.entity_id
_entity_poly.type
_entity_poly.pdbx_seq_one_letter_code
_entity_poly.pdbx_strand_id
1 'polypeptide(L)'
;MPTPTPATTGKRKLDLDDVNEDQDRKKSKLTVPEKILTSSQKIMEDIKKLPDDPNVYSNPENLISLPFPFIGERRPVERFSIRDNKFLYMGRKAFDKVLKTINELESGNGYMDFFIYGTMGYGKSYILATIVFLTYSDDSVKMSGIHSCTTLDDIIEFCNPPEQEEQLYFIVDQMNALDSYNDTGIDDLLKKKIKSSLNEMSINHYYIKSSSANNTSALHLSIKQANKKKIELYGGFDEDEMTQWWKKHVDLTLMNQQQREETEYITG
;
A
#
# COMPACT_ATOMS: atom_id res chain seq x y z
N MET A 1 54.50 30.32 62.11
CA MET A 1 54.81 29.03 61.45
C MET A 1 54.65 27.94 62.49
N PRO A 2 53.55 27.18 62.42
CA PRO A 2 53.64 25.72 62.32
C PRO A 2 52.81 25.17 61.16
N THR A 3 53.28 24.06 60.60
CA THR A 3 52.79 23.33 59.41
C THR A 3 51.48 22.58 59.63
N PRO A 4 50.57 22.49 58.65
CA PRO A 4 49.46 21.53 58.66
C PRO A 4 49.81 20.22 57.95
N THR A 5 49.49 19.12 58.64
CA THR A 5 49.56 17.70 58.24
C THR A 5 48.38 17.33 57.32
N PRO A 6 48.48 16.31 56.43
CA PRO A 6 47.46 16.04 55.41
C PRO A 6 46.32 15.14 55.93
N ALA A 7 45.09 15.42 55.49
CA ALA A 7 43.93 14.58 55.76
C ALA A 7 43.57 13.72 54.53
N THR A 8 43.81 12.41 54.66
CA THR A 8 43.37 11.33 53.79
C THR A 8 41.85 11.23 53.73
N THR A 9 41.26 11.25 52.53
CA THR A 9 39.84 10.96 52.31
C THR A 9 39.65 9.45 52.11
N GLY A 10 38.81 8.86 52.97
CA GLY A 10 38.71 7.42 53.19
C GLY A 10 37.91 6.63 52.13
N LYS A 11 38.19 5.33 52.11
CA LYS A 11 37.37 4.27 51.52
C LYS A 11 36.17 3.97 52.43
N ARG A 12 34.98 3.74 51.84
CA ARG A 12 34.02 2.75 52.37
C ARG A 12 33.75 1.71 51.30
N LYS A 13 33.92 0.45 51.71
CA LYS A 13 33.41 -0.75 51.04
C LYS A 13 31.88 -0.79 51.13
N LEU A 14 31.24 -1.32 50.09
CA LEU A 14 30.04 -2.14 50.22
C LEU A 14 30.29 -3.39 49.38
N ASP A 15 30.48 -4.51 50.08
CA ASP A 15 30.46 -5.85 49.49
C ASP A 15 28.99 -6.32 49.48
N LEU A 16 28.55 -6.75 48.29
CA LEU A 16 27.69 -7.89 47.99
C LEU A 16 26.43 -8.10 48.87
N ASP A 17 25.27 -7.74 48.31
CA ASP A 17 24.10 -8.61 48.40
C ASP A 17 23.48 -8.76 47.00
N ASP A 18 23.35 -10.02 46.64
CA ASP A 18 22.83 -10.63 45.44
C ASP A 18 21.32 -10.31 45.30
N VAL A 19 20.95 -9.48 44.31
CA VAL A 19 19.58 -9.44 43.82
C VAL A 19 19.60 -9.42 42.30
N ASN A 20 19.62 -10.65 41.80
CA ASN A 20 19.23 -11.06 40.48
C ASN A 20 17.81 -10.56 40.16
N GLU A 21 17.66 -9.31 39.70
CA GLU A 21 16.44 -8.81 39.05
C GLU A 21 16.52 -9.06 37.53
N ASP A 22 16.79 -10.32 37.19
CA ASP A 22 16.34 -10.91 35.93
C ASP A 22 14.84 -11.23 36.08
N GLN A 23 14.02 -10.20 36.30
CA GLN A 23 12.57 -10.33 36.28
C GLN A 23 12.07 -10.16 34.85
N ASP A 24 12.22 -11.25 34.10
CA ASP A 24 11.07 -11.95 33.54
C ASP A 24 10.01 -11.05 32.86
N ARG A 25 10.45 -10.15 31.97
CA ARG A 25 9.60 -9.72 30.86
C ARG A 25 9.48 -10.90 29.91
N LYS A 26 8.65 -11.88 30.28
CA LYS A 26 8.03 -12.78 29.32
C LYS A 26 7.37 -11.89 28.27
N LYS A 27 8.08 -11.67 27.15
CA LYS A 27 7.47 -11.31 25.87
C LYS A 27 6.46 -12.42 25.62
N SER A 28 5.22 -12.22 26.03
CA SER A 28 4.13 -13.04 25.53
C SER A 28 4.21 -12.88 24.02
N LYS A 29 4.71 -13.90 23.32
CA LYS A 29 4.60 -13.99 21.87
C LYS A 29 3.11 -13.79 21.59
N LEU A 30 2.74 -12.61 21.13
CA LEU A 30 1.38 -12.33 20.73
C LEU A 30 1.15 -13.25 19.54
N THR A 31 0.51 -14.38 19.77
CA THR A 31 0.22 -15.32 18.71
C THR A 31 -0.77 -14.63 17.78
N VAL A 32 -0.33 -14.37 16.55
CA VAL A 32 -1.20 -13.86 15.48
C VAL A 32 -2.47 -14.71 15.50
N PRO A 33 -3.67 -14.11 15.64
CA PRO A 33 -4.91 -14.86 15.67
C PRO A 33 -4.95 -15.87 14.52
N GLU A 34 -5.26 -17.13 14.81
CA GLU A 34 -5.29 -18.23 13.82
C GLU A 34 -6.12 -17.84 12.57
N LYS A 35 -7.20 -17.09 12.78
CA LYS A 35 -8.05 -16.53 11.72
C LYS A 35 -7.28 -15.66 10.71
N ILE A 36 -6.31 -14.86 11.16
CA ILE A 36 -5.48 -14.01 10.30
C ILE A 36 -4.56 -14.88 9.47
N LEU A 37 -3.88 -15.85 10.09
CA LEU A 37 -2.96 -16.76 9.39
C LEU A 37 -3.69 -17.56 8.31
N THR A 38 -4.81 -18.18 8.64
CA THR A 38 -5.63 -18.95 7.69
C THR A 38 -6.13 -18.06 6.55
N SER A 39 -6.51 -16.81 6.84
CA SER A 39 -6.95 -15.85 5.81
C SER A 39 -5.82 -15.46 4.87
N SER A 40 -4.63 -15.16 5.40
CA SER A 40 -3.45 -14.83 4.61
C SER A 40 -3.00 -15.99 3.73
N GLN A 41 -2.96 -17.21 4.26
CA GLN A 41 -2.65 -18.42 3.50
C GLN A 41 -3.66 -18.64 2.36
N LYS A 42 -4.96 -18.46 2.62
CA LYS A 42 -5.99 -18.56 1.59
C LYS A 42 -5.81 -17.53 0.47
N ILE A 43 -5.51 -16.27 0.83
CA ILE A 43 -5.20 -15.22 -0.16
C ILE A 43 -4.00 -15.64 -1.00
N MET A 44 -2.97 -16.23 -0.39
CA MET A 44 -1.79 -16.72 -1.10
C MET A 44 -2.10 -17.79 -2.14
N GLU A 45 -2.87 -18.78 -1.74
CA GLU A 45 -3.29 -19.87 -2.62
C GLU A 45 -4.23 -19.37 -3.74
N ASP A 46 -4.99 -18.30 -3.50
CA ASP A 46 -5.78 -17.64 -4.53
C ASP A 46 -4.88 -16.86 -5.50
N ILE A 47 -3.84 -16.16 -5.04
CA ILE A 47 -2.88 -15.42 -5.88
C ILE A 47 -2.12 -16.37 -6.80
N LYS A 48 -1.64 -17.50 -6.29
CA LYS A 48 -0.91 -18.52 -7.07
C LYS A 48 -1.71 -19.13 -8.22
N LYS A 49 -3.04 -18.96 -8.22
CA LYS A 49 -3.93 -19.45 -9.28
C LYS A 49 -4.25 -18.38 -10.33
N LEU A 50 -3.80 -17.15 -10.13
CA LEU A 50 -4.04 -16.05 -11.04
C LEU A 50 -3.17 -16.20 -12.31
N PRO A 51 -3.63 -15.71 -13.46
CA PRO A 51 -2.82 -15.69 -14.67
C PRO A 51 -1.59 -14.79 -14.52
N ASP A 52 -0.43 -15.27 -14.94
CA ASP A 52 0.79 -14.45 -14.96
C ASP A 52 0.83 -13.48 -16.16
N ASP A 53 0.10 -13.78 -17.23
CA ASP A 53 0.08 -12.97 -18.46
C ASP A 53 -0.62 -11.61 -18.23
N PRO A 54 0.12 -10.48 -18.31
CA PRO A 54 -0.47 -9.14 -18.12
C PRO A 54 -1.60 -8.81 -19.10
N ASN A 55 -1.62 -9.43 -20.28
CA ASN A 55 -2.65 -9.20 -21.29
C ASN A 55 -4.04 -9.60 -20.81
N VAL A 56 -4.12 -10.54 -19.87
CA VAL A 56 -5.39 -10.95 -19.27
C VAL A 56 -6.03 -9.79 -18.52
N TYR A 57 -5.23 -8.97 -17.84
CA TYR A 57 -5.68 -7.83 -17.04
C TYR A 57 -5.83 -6.53 -17.83
N SER A 58 -5.26 -6.46 -19.04
CA SER A 58 -5.43 -5.33 -19.93
C SER A 58 -6.61 -5.46 -20.89
N ASN A 59 -7.08 -6.69 -21.14
CA ASN A 59 -8.17 -6.97 -22.07
C ASN A 59 -9.57 -6.73 -21.44
N PRO A 60 -10.37 -5.77 -21.93
CA PRO A 60 -11.70 -5.46 -21.37
C PRO A 60 -12.74 -6.57 -21.52
N GLU A 61 -12.50 -7.55 -22.39
CA GLU A 61 -13.37 -8.71 -22.51
C GLU A 61 -13.32 -9.59 -21.25
N ASN A 62 -12.20 -9.58 -20.54
CA ASN A 62 -12.00 -10.38 -19.35
C ASN A 62 -12.67 -9.77 -18.13
N LEU A 63 -13.29 -10.63 -17.32
CA LEU A 63 -13.79 -10.31 -16.00
C LEU A 63 -13.18 -11.31 -15.01
N ILE A 64 -12.33 -10.80 -14.12
CA ILE A 64 -11.47 -11.62 -13.28
C ILE A 64 -11.90 -11.44 -11.83
N SER A 65 -12.08 -12.56 -11.11
CA SER A 65 -12.33 -12.54 -9.67
C SER A 65 -10.99 -12.58 -8.93
N LEU A 66 -10.61 -11.46 -8.33
CA LEU A 66 -9.33 -11.29 -7.64
C LEU A 66 -9.54 -11.31 -6.13
N PRO A 67 -8.64 -11.92 -5.33
CA PRO A 67 -8.65 -11.74 -3.89
C PRO A 67 -8.56 -10.25 -3.54
N PHE A 68 -9.09 -9.84 -2.39
CA PHE A 68 -8.92 -8.47 -1.89
C PHE A 68 -7.69 -8.42 -0.99
N PRO A 69 -6.71 -7.52 -1.24
CA PRO A 69 -5.41 -7.54 -0.56
C PRO A 69 -5.45 -6.91 0.84
N PHE A 70 -6.49 -7.22 1.63
CA PHE A 70 -6.65 -6.72 2.99
C PHE A 70 -7.45 -7.69 3.87
N ILE A 71 -6.83 -8.10 4.97
CA ILE A 71 -7.37 -9.05 5.96
C ILE A 71 -8.06 -8.37 7.14
N GLY A 72 -8.02 -7.03 7.23
CA GLY A 72 -8.66 -6.29 8.30
C GLY A 72 -10.20 -6.23 8.19
N GLU A 73 -10.84 -5.87 9.30
CA GLU A 73 -12.31 -5.89 9.42
C GLU A 73 -12.98 -4.76 8.64
N ARG A 74 -12.43 -3.53 8.70
CA ARG A 74 -13.00 -2.36 8.03
C ARG A 74 -12.55 -2.29 6.58
N ARG A 75 -13.35 -2.86 5.67
CA ARG A 75 -13.07 -2.88 4.24
C ARG A 75 -13.64 -1.66 3.52
N PRO A 76 -13.05 -1.22 2.39
CA PRO A 76 -13.53 -0.10 1.59
C PRO A 76 -14.73 -0.51 0.71
N VAL A 77 -15.82 -0.96 1.33
CA VAL A 77 -17.02 -1.48 0.64
C VAL A 77 -17.77 -0.43 -0.17
N GLU A 78 -17.56 0.85 0.11
CA GLU A 78 -18.08 1.97 -0.68
C GLU A 78 -17.40 2.10 -2.06
N ARG A 79 -16.19 1.52 -2.21
CA ARG A 79 -15.40 1.58 -3.45
C ARG A 79 -15.30 0.23 -4.15
N PHE A 80 -15.19 -0.84 -3.37
CA PHE A 80 -15.06 -2.20 -3.85
C PHE A 80 -16.30 -3.00 -3.51
N SER A 81 -16.91 -3.62 -4.51
CA SER A 81 -17.94 -4.65 -4.30
C SER A 81 -17.25 -5.95 -3.89
N ILE A 82 -16.92 -6.07 -2.60
CA ILE A 82 -16.18 -7.21 -2.05
C ILE A 82 -17.17 -8.31 -1.63
N ARG A 83 -17.06 -9.49 -2.24
CA ARG A 83 -17.81 -10.70 -1.88
C ARG A 83 -16.84 -11.85 -1.72
N ASP A 84 -16.99 -12.62 -0.64
CA ASP A 84 -16.12 -13.77 -0.34
C ASP A 84 -14.61 -13.46 -0.35
N ASN A 85 -14.23 -12.29 0.15
CA ASN A 85 -12.85 -11.75 0.11
C ASN A 85 -12.32 -11.53 -1.30
N LYS A 86 -13.17 -11.45 -2.32
CA LYS A 86 -12.79 -11.18 -3.70
C LYS A 86 -13.50 -9.94 -4.23
N PHE A 87 -12.91 -9.30 -5.23
CA PHE A 87 -13.54 -8.26 -6.03
C PHE A 87 -13.48 -8.65 -7.50
N LEU A 88 -14.41 -8.12 -8.30
CA LEU A 88 -14.39 -8.31 -9.75
C LEU A 88 -13.59 -7.19 -10.40
N TYR A 89 -12.68 -7.58 -11.28
CA TYR A 89 -11.87 -6.67 -12.08
C TYR A 89 -12.15 -6.95 -13.56
N MET A 90 -12.73 -5.97 -14.24
CA MET A 90 -12.77 -5.98 -15.70
C MET A 90 -11.41 -5.49 -16.21
N GLY A 91 -10.84 -6.19 -17.19
CA GLY A 91 -9.55 -5.77 -17.74
C GLY A 91 -9.59 -4.34 -18.27
N ARG A 92 -8.48 -3.62 -18.13
CA ARG A 92 -8.37 -2.20 -18.48
C ARG A 92 -7.22 -1.98 -19.43
N LYS A 93 -7.43 -1.31 -20.56
CA LYS A 93 -6.34 -1.04 -21.51
C LYS A 93 -5.20 -0.24 -20.88
N ALA A 94 -5.53 0.65 -19.94
CA ALA A 94 -4.55 1.41 -19.18
C ALA A 94 -3.65 0.54 -18.27
N PHE A 95 -4.06 -0.68 -17.94
CA PHE A 95 -3.30 -1.59 -17.08
C PHE A 95 -1.89 -1.84 -17.63
N ASP A 96 -1.76 -2.14 -18.92
CA ASP A 96 -0.48 -2.43 -19.56
C ASP A 96 0.49 -1.25 -19.42
N LYS A 97 0.01 -0.03 -19.69
CA LYS A 97 0.80 1.19 -19.55
C LYS A 97 1.26 1.40 -18.10
N VAL A 98 0.39 1.15 -17.12
CA VAL A 98 0.72 1.30 -15.70
C VAL A 98 1.75 0.25 -15.27
N LEU A 99 1.54 -1.02 -15.61
CA LEU A 99 2.47 -2.10 -15.28
C LEU A 99 3.84 -1.90 -15.92
N LYS A 100 3.90 -1.55 -17.22
CA LYS A 100 5.15 -1.24 -17.90
C LYS A 100 5.92 -0.13 -17.20
N THR A 101 5.23 0.91 -16.75
CA THR A 101 5.86 2.04 -16.04
C THR A 101 6.42 1.62 -14.68
N ILE A 102 5.78 0.67 -14.00
CA ILE A 102 6.29 0.08 -12.75
C ILE A 102 7.57 -0.72 -13.02
N ASN A 103 7.58 -1.57 -14.05
CA ASN A 103 8.76 -2.37 -14.42
C ASN A 103 9.95 -1.48 -14.86
N GLU A 104 9.69 -0.28 -15.40
CA GLU A 104 10.74 0.69 -15.71
C GLU A 104 11.43 1.27 -14.46
N LEU A 105 10.81 1.20 -13.28
CA LEU A 105 11.43 1.59 -12.00
C LEU A 105 12.55 0.62 -11.63
N GLU A 106 12.35 -0.68 -11.88
CA GLU A 106 13.34 -1.75 -11.63
C GLU A 106 14.56 -1.66 -12.54
N SER A 107 14.41 -1.05 -13.71
CA SER A 107 15.43 -1.04 -14.77
C SER A 107 16.65 -0.15 -14.46
N GLY A 108 16.84 0.31 -13.21
CA GLY A 108 18.03 1.04 -12.78
C GLY A 108 18.11 2.49 -13.28
N ASN A 109 17.02 3.03 -13.84
CA ASN A 109 16.97 4.38 -14.40
C ASN A 109 16.98 5.51 -13.34
N GLY A 110 17.16 5.17 -12.05
CA GLY A 110 17.20 6.13 -10.93
C GLY A 110 15.82 6.68 -10.50
N TYR A 111 14.74 6.17 -11.08
CA TYR A 111 13.36 6.52 -10.70
C TYR A 111 12.86 5.58 -9.61
N MET A 112 12.58 6.13 -8.43
CA MET A 112 11.97 5.38 -7.31
C MET A 112 10.49 5.73 -7.10
N ASP A 113 10.02 6.81 -7.74
CA ASP A 113 8.69 7.38 -7.51
C ASP A 113 7.82 7.26 -8.77
N PHE A 114 6.61 6.73 -8.64
CA PHE A 114 5.61 6.71 -9.71
C PHE A 114 4.29 7.29 -9.24
N PHE A 115 3.78 8.29 -9.97
CA PHE A 115 2.53 8.97 -9.64
C PHE A 115 1.46 8.73 -10.70
N ILE A 116 0.33 8.17 -10.27
CA ILE A 116 -0.88 7.97 -11.07
C ILE A 116 -1.91 8.98 -10.62
N TYR A 117 -2.45 9.76 -11.53
CA TYR A 117 -3.47 10.73 -11.17
C TYR A 117 -4.55 10.84 -12.25
N GLY A 118 -5.76 11.20 -11.85
CA GLY A 118 -6.87 11.09 -12.79
C GLY A 118 -8.24 11.33 -12.19
N THR A 119 -9.27 11.34 -13.03
CA THR A 119 -10.67 11.51 -12.64
C THR A 119 -11.11 10.46 -11.62
N MET A 120 -12.04 10.83 -10.75
CA MET A 120 -12.80 9.84 -9.98
C MET A 120 -13.60 8.99 -10.96
N GLY A 121 -13.77 7.69 -10.68
CA GLY A 121 -14.48 6.77 -11.59
C GLY A 121 -13.56 6.00 -12.56
N TYR A 122 -12.37 6.50 -12.89
CA TYR A 122 -11.46 5.80 -13.83
C TYR A 122 -11.07 4.39 -13.38
N GLY A 123 -11.23 3.99 -12.12
CA GLY A 123 -10.84 2.65 -11.67
C GLY A 123 -9.36 2.50 -11.29
N LYS A 124 -8.68 3.61 -10.96
CA LYS A 124 -7.28 3.60 -10.46
C LYS A 124 -7.07 2.63 -9.28
N SER A 125 -7.98 2.65 -8.30
CA SER A 125 -7.94 1.76 -7.14
C SER A 125 -8.01 0.28 -7.54
N TYR A 126 -8.82 -0.04 -8.57
CA TYR A 126 -8.95 -1.40 -9.09
C TYR A 126 -7.67 -1.82 -9.83
N ILE A 127 -7.11 -0.96 -10.69
CA ILE A 127 -5.82 -1.21 -11.37
C ILE A 127 -4.71 -1.45 -10.35
N LEU A 128 -4.58 -0.59 -9.34
CA LEU A 128 -3.57 -0.74 -8.29
C LEU A 128 -3.76 -2.01 -7.45
N ALA A 129 -4.99 -2.34 -7.05
CA ALA A 129 -5.27 -3.56 -6.32
C ALA A 129 -4.92 -4.82 -7.14
N THR A 130 -5.14 -4.80 -8.45
CA THR A 130 -4.73 -5.89 -9.35
C THR A 130 -3.21 -5.99 -9.46
N ILE A 131 -2.49 -4.86 -9.57
CA ILE A 131 -1.03 -4.83 -9.65
C ILE A 131 -0.36 -5.44 -8.42
N VAL A 132 -0.91 -5.22 -7.23
CA VAL A 132 -0.39 -5.80 -5.96
C VAL A 132 -0.18 -7.31 -6.10
N PHE A 133 -1.05 -8.01 -6.85
CA PHE A 133 -0.94 -9.46 -7.05
C PHE A 133 0.12 -9.86 -8.07
N LEU A 134 0.41 -9.02 -9.06
CA LEU A 134 1.50 -9.27 -10.01
C LEU A 134 2.87 -8.97 -9.42
N THR A 135 2.93 -8.11 -8.40
CA THR A 135 4.16 -7.82 -7.64
C THR A 135 4.38 -8.79 -6.48
N TYR A 136 3.54 -9.81 -6.34
CA TYR A 136 3.65 -10.79 -5.26
C TYR A 136 4.89 -11.68 -5.41
N SER A 137 5.58 -11.97 -4.31
CA SER A 137 6.68 -12.93 -4.24
C SER A 137 6.45 -13.95 -3.12
N ASP A 138 6.64 -15.24 -3.44
CA ASP A 138 6.49 -16.35 -2.47
C ASP A 138 7.76 -16.52 -1.61
N ASP A 139 8.05 -15.49 -0.81
CA ASP A 139 9.24 -15.43 0.04
C ASP A 139 8.89 -15.71 1.51
N SER A 140 9.10 -16.96 1.92
CA SER A 140 8.81 -17.39 3.30
C SER A 140 9.59 -16.63 4.38
N VAL A 141 10.78 -16.11 4.06
CA VAL A 141 11.62 -15.35 5.00
C VAL A 141 11.02 -13.96 5.22
N LYS A 142 10.69 -13.25 4.14
CA LYS A 142 10.02 -11.94 4.23
C LYS A 142 8.67 -12.04 4.89
N MET A 143 7.88 -13.07 4.56
CA MET A 143 6.59 -13.31 5.19
C MET A 143 6.76 -13.51 6.71
N SER A 144 7.75 -14.31 7.14
CA SER A 144 8.05 -14.47 8.57
C SER A 144 8.51 -13.17 9.21
N GLY A 145 9.29 -12.34 8.50
CA GLY A 145 9.71 -11.02 8.94
C GLY A 145 8.51 -10.10 9.22
N ILE A 146 7.62 -9.94 8.23
CA ILE A 146 6.38 -9.16 8.36
C ILE A 146 5.50 -9.68 9.50
N HIS A 147 5.39 -11.01 9.65
CA HIS A 147 4.60 -11.63 10.72
C HIS A 147 5.18 -11.38 12.12
N SER A 148 6.48 -11.10 12.23
CA SER A 148 7.13 -10.81 13.50
C SER A 148 6.96 -9.37 13.95
N CYS A 149 6.57 -8.46 13.05
CA CYS A 149 6.33 -7.05 13.37
C CYS A 149 5.10 -6.91 14.29
N THR A 150 5.29 -6.27 15.43
CA THR A 150 4.24 -5.98 16.44
C THR A 150 3.99 -4.49 16.63
N THR A 151 4.97 -3.67 16.27
CA THR A 151 4.92 -2.21 16.35
C THR A 151 5.16 -1.59 14.97
N LEU A 152 4.89 -0.29 14.85
CA LEU A 152 5.23 0.46 13.64
C LEU A 152 6.74 0.55 13.42
N ASP A 153 7.52 0.62 14.50
CA ASP A 153 8.98 0.67 14.45
C ASP A 153 9.54 -0.67 13.91
N ASP A 154 8.94 -1.81 14.30
CA ASP A 154 9.32 -3.12 13.75
C ASP A 154 9.07 -3.19 12.23
N ILE A 155 8.02 -2.53 11.72
CA ILE A 155 7.74 -2.47 10.28
C ILE A 155 8.76 -1.57 9.58
N ILE A 156 9.09 -0.42 10.17
CA ILE A 156 10.11 0.49 9.64
C ILE A 156 11.47 -0.19 9.55
N GLU A 157 11.87 -0.95 10.58
CA GLU A 157 13.11 -1.72 10.61
C GLU A 157 13.08 -2.86 9.58
N PHE A 158 11.96 -3.56 9.44
CA PHE A 158 11.78 -4.58 8.41
C PHE A 158 11.95 -4.02 6.99
N CYS A 159 11.40 -2.84 6.72
CA CYS A 159 11.53 -2.20 5.41
C CYS A 159 12.97 -1.70 5.17
N ASN A 160 13.62 -1.14 6.19
CA ASN A 160 14.94 -0.53 6.05
C ASN A 160 16.02 -1.26 6.88
N PRO A 161 16.32 -2.54 6.59
CA PRO A 161 17.37 -3.25 7.31
C PRO A 161 18.74 -2.63 7.00
N PRO A 162 19.71 -2.68 7.94
CA PRO A 162 21.05 -2.11 7.74
C PRO A 162 21.79 -2.67 6.51
N GLU A 163 21.53 -3.93 6.19
CA GLU A 163 22.07 -4.65 5.02
C GLU A 163 20.95 -4.82 3.98
N GLN A 164 20.49 -3.71 3.42
CA GLN A 164 19.38 -3.72 2.45
C GLN A 164 19.79 -4.39 1.13
N GLU A 165 19.30 -5.61 0.90
CA GLU A 165 19.58 -6.38 -0.33
C GLU A 165 18.49 -6.22 -1.41
N GLU A 166 17.25 -5.88 -1.03
CA GLU A 166 16.11 -5.85 -1.97
C GLU A 166 15.21 -4.64 -1.78
N GLN A 167 14.58 -4.23 -2.89
CA GLN A 167 13.67 -3.09 -2.94
C GLN A 167 12.22 -3.57 -2.91
N LEU A 168 11.39 -2.97 -2.07
CA LEU A 168 9.98 -3.26 -1.92
C LEU A 168 9.11 -2.31 -2.76
N TYR A 169 7.87 -2.71 -2.99
CA TYR A 169 6.84 -1.89 -3.60
C TYR A 169 5.89 -1.32 -2.54
N PHE A 170 5.85 0.01 -2.44
CA PHE A 170 4.86 0.74 -1.66
C PHE A 170 3.79 1.29 -2.59
N ILE A 171 2.62 0.66 -2.58
CA ILE A 171 1.46 1.10 -3.37
C ILE A 171 0.48 1.81 -2.44
N VAL A 172 0.33 3.13 -2.63
CA VAL A 172 -0.57 3.96 -1.81
C VAL A 172 -1.64 4.61 -2.69
N ASP A 173 -2.88 4.15 -2.52
CA ASP A 173 -4.05 4.73 -3.18
C ASP A 173 -4.59 5.94 -2.41
N GLN A 174 -5.20 6.89 -3.13
CA GLN A 174 -5.79 8.12 -2.57
C GLN A 174 -4.85 8.90 -1.64
N MET A 175 -3.60 9.09 -2.06
CA MET A 175 -2.58 9.81 -1.30
C MET A 175 -3.04 11.21 -0.85
N ASN A 176 -3.93 11.85 -1.61
CA ASN A 176 -4.53 13.13 -1.25
C ASN A 176 -5.31 13.10 0.07
N ALA A 177 -5.82 11.95 0.52
CA ALA A 177 -6.48 11.83 1.82
C ALA A 177 -5.56 12.20 3.01
N LEU A 178 -4.24 12.15 2.82
CA LEU A 178 -3.25 12.54 3.82
C LEU A 178 -2.87 14.03 3.78
N ASP A 179 -3.45 14.81 2.88
CA ASP A 179 -3.24 16.26 2.84
C ASP A 179 -4.15 16.96 3.89
N SER A 180 -3.60 18.00 4.53
CA SER A 180 -4.27 18.67 5.66
C SER A 180 -5.55 19.41 5.27
N TYR A 181 -5.66 19.85 4.01
CA TYR A 181 -6.85 20.56 3.52
C TYR A 181 -7.99 19.64 3.08
N ASN A 182 -7.77 18.32 2.99
CA ASN A 182 -8.84 17.38 2.66
C ASN A 182 -9.56 16.94 3.94
N ASP A 183 -10.85 17.26 4.05
CA ASP A 183 -11.65 16.80 5.18
C ASP A 183 -12.01 15.31 5.01
N THR A 184 -11.31 14.47 5.76
CA THR A 184 -11.55 13.03 5.83
C THR A 184 -12.15 12.61 7.17
N GLY A 185 -12.47 13.57 8.05
CA GLY A 185 -12.81 13.30 9.45
C GLY A 185 -11.65 12.73 10.28
N ILE A 186 -10.41 12.79 9.79
CA ILE A 186 -9.20 12.35 10.49
C ILE A 186 -8.38 13.58 10.89
N ASP A 187 -7.92 13.59 12.13
CA ASP A 187 -7.06 14.64 12.68
C ASP A 187 -5.76 14.87 11.87
N ASP A 188 -5.39 16.13 11.72
CA ASP A 188 -4.23 16.54 10.90
C ASP A 188 -2.89 16.10 11.47
N LEU A 189 -2.77 16.01 12.81
CA LEU A 189 -1.55 15.50 13.43
C LEU A 189 -1.39 14.01 13.12
N LEU A 190 -2.49 13.25 13.16
CA LEU A 190 -2.50 11.84 12.78
C LEU A 190 -2.16 11.64 11.29
N LYS A 191 -2.72 12.44 10.37
CA LYS A 191 -2.35 12.40 8.95
C LYS A 191 -0.87 12.65 8.72
N LYS A 192 -0.30 13.66 9.40
CA LYS A 192 1.14 13.97 9.33
C LYS A 192 1.98 12.80 9.84
N LYS A 193 1.57 12.17 10.94
CA LYS A 193 2.25 10.97 11.47
C LYS A 193 2.25 9.83 10.46
N ILE A 194 1.08 9.49 9.89
CA ILE A 194 0.96 8.44 8.87
C ILE A 194 1.85 8.74 7.66
N LYS A 195 1.82 9.99 7.16
CA LYS A 195 2.65 10.42 6.03
C LYS A 195 4.15 10.34 6.35
N SER A 196 4.56 10.68 7.57
CA SER A 196 5.96 10.56 8.02
C SER A 196 6.41 9.11 8.01
N SER A 197 5.63 8.21 8.61
CA SER A 197 5.97 6.78 8.68
C SER A 197 5.97 6.11 7.31
N LEU A 198 5.02 6.46 6.42
CA LEU A 198 5.05 5.98 5.03
C LEU A 198 6.31 6.41 4.29
N ASN A 199 6.73 7.67 4.46
CA ASN A 199 7.95 8.16 3.82
C ASN A 199 9.18 7.41 4.34
N GLU A 200 9.26 7.19 5.65
CA GLU A 200 10.36 6.48 6.30
C GLU A 200 10.44 5.02 5.85
N MET A 201 9.30 4.30 5.84
CA MET A 201 9.24 2.93 5.32
C MET A 201 9.60 2.81 3.84
N SER A 202 9.41 3.87 3.04
CA SER A 202 9.62 3.85 1.58
C SER A 202 11.01 4.30 1.12
N ILE A 203 11.93 4.59 2.05
CA ILE A 203 13.29 5.04 1.71
C ILE A 203 13.98 3.94 0.87
N ASN A 204 14.61 4.32 -0.25
CA ASN A 204 15.28 3.41 -1.20
C ASN A 204 14.38 2.32 -1.85
N HIS A 205 13.05 2.44 -1.72
CA HIS A 205 12.08 1.53 -2.30
C HIS A 205 11.26 2.17 -3.42
N TYR A 206 10.48 1.36 -4.14
CA TYR A 206 9.59 1.86 -5.19
C TYR A 206 8.28 2.37 -4.59
N TYR A 207 7.99 3.66 -4.78
CA TYR A 207 6.84 4.32 -4.21
C TYR A 207 5.83 4.74 -5.29
N ILE A 208 4.79 3.92 -5.42
CA ILE A 208 3.70 4.07 -6.37
C ILE A 208 2.51 4.73 -5.66
N LYS A 209 2.05 5.87 -6.17
CA LYS A 209 1.08 6.73 -5.50
C LYS A 209 -0.06 7.09 -6.43
N SER A 210 -1.29 7.01 -5.96
CA SER A 210 -2.49 7.39 -6.70
C SER A 210 -3.21 8.58 -6.06
N SER A 211 -3.76 9.50 -6.86
CA SER A 211 -4.70 10.53 -6.38
C SER A 211 -5.75 10.95 -7.40
N SER A 212 -6.79 11.65 -6.94
CA SER A 212 -7.72 12.36 -7.82
C SER A 212 -7.04 13.53 -8.55
N ALA A 213 -7.62 13.93 -9.70
CA ALA A 213 -7.14 15.02 -10.56
C ALA A 213 -7.18 16.41 -9.91
N ASN A 214 -8.11 16.65 -8.99
CA ASN A 214 -8.27 17.91 -8.26
C ASN A 214 -7.25 18.10 -7.13
N ASN A 215 -6.16 17.34 -7.13
CA ASN A 215 -5.16 17.37 -6.08
C ASN A 215 -4.14 18.49 -6.33
N THR A 216 -4.10 19.49 -5.44
CA THR A 216 -3.10 20.57 -5.43
C THR A 216 -1.68 20.02 -5.30
N SER A 217 -1.51 18.87 -4.63
CA SER A 217 -0.24 18.14 -4.56
C SER A 217 0.18 17.58 -5.93
N ALA A 218 -0.76 17.20 -6.82
CA ALA A 218 -0.43 16.81 -8.20
C ALA A 218 0.09 18.01 -9.02
N LEU A 219 -0.44 19.21 -8.77
CA LEU A 219 0.03 20.47 -9.35
C LEU A 219 1.41 20.88 -8.81
N HIS A 220 1.65 20.72 -7.50
CA HIS A 220 2.98 20.92 -6.90
C HIS A 220 4.01 19.87 -7.35
N LEU A 221 3.58 18.65 -7.68
CA LEU A 221 4.44 17.60 -8.21
C LEU A 221 4.92 17.88 -9.64
N SER A 222 4.11 18.54 -10.49
CA SER A 222 4.58 19.01 -11.81
C SER A 222 5.63 20.11 -11.74
N ILE A 223 5.78 20.78 -10.59
CA ILE A 223 6.71 21.89 -10.39
C ILE A 223 8.06 21.42 -9.82
N LYS A 224 8.11 20.30 -9.07
CA LYS A 224 9.36 19.75 -8.53
C LYS A 224 10.05 18.86 -9.57
N GLN A 225 11.21 19.30 -10.07
CA GLN A 225 12.17 18.44 -10.79
C GLN A 225 12.64 17.30 -9.86
N ALA A 226 12.00 16.14 -9.95
CA ALA A 226 12.43 14.94 -9.23
C ALA A 226 12.35 13.75 -10.17
N ASN A 227 13.20 12.74 -9.95
CA ASN A 227 13.22 11.45 -10.66
C ASN A 227 11.91 10.69 -10.42
N LYS A 228 10.81 11.16 -11.01
CA LYS A 228 9.46 10.61 -10.84
C LYS A 228 8.82 10.34 -12.20
N LYS A 229 8.20 9.17 -12.33
CA LYS A 229 7.33 8.84 -13.47
C LYS A 229 5.90 9.32 -13.16
N LYS A 230 5.15 9.70 -14.20
CA LYS A 230 3.78 10.18 -14.08
C LYS A 230 2.88 9.59 -15.17
N ILE A 231 1.70 9.14 -14.81
CA ILE A 231 0.63 8.79 -15.75
C ILE A 231 -0.66 9.51 -15.36
N GLU A 232 -1.35 10.03 -16.37
CA GLU A 232 -2.63 10.72 -16.25
C GLU A 232 -3.72 9.81 -16.81
N LEU A 233 -4.76 9.59 -16.03
CA LEU A 233 -5.88 8.69 -16.30
C LEU A 233 -7.20 9.44 -16.16
N TYR A 234 -7.59 10.16 -17.21
CA TYR A 234 -8.79 10.99 -17.23
C TYR A 234 -9.96 10.32 -17.98
N GLY A 235 -11.19 10.74 -17.66
CA GLY A 235 -12.42 10.12 -18.15
C GLY A 235 -12.75 8.87 -17.35
N GLY A 236 -13.02 7.77 -18.04
CA GLY A 236 -13.20 6.46 -17.42
C GLY A 236 -13.07 5.34 -18.43
N PHE A 237 -14.13 4.59 -18.71
CA PHE A 237 -14.10 3.61 -19.80
C PHE A 237 -14.02 4.30 -21.16
N ASP A 238 -13.20 3.76 -22.07
CA ASP A 238 -13.33 4.10 -23.49
C ASP A 238 -14.53 3.39 -24.14
N GLU A 239 -14.87 3.72 -25.38
CA GLU A 239 -16.05 3.17 -26.08
C GLU A 239 -16.10 1.64 -26.09
N ASP A 240 -14.95 0.98 -26.24
CA ASP A 240 -14.85 -0.48 -26.29
C ASP A 240 -14.88 -1.08 -24.87
N GLU A 241 -14.18 -0.47 -23.89
CA GLU A 241 -14.30 -0.82 -22.47
C GLU A 241 -15.75 -0.72 -22.00
N MET A 242 -16.46 0.35 -22.38
CA MET A 242 -17.86 0.59 -22.02
C MET A 242 -18.79 -0.43 -22.69
N THR A 243 -18.53 -0.78 -23.95
CA THR A 243 -19.25 -1.84 -24.67
C THR A 243 -19.12 -3.19 -23.93
N GLN A 244 -17.90 -3.53 -23.50
CA GLN A 244 -17.64 -4.75 -22.75
C GLN A 244 -18.24 -4.72 -21.34
N TRP A 245 -18.30 -3.54 -20.71
CA TRP A 245 -18.95 -3.35 -19.43
C TRP A 245 -20.45 -3.61 -19.51
N TRP A 246 -21.14 -3.04 -20.51
CA TRP A 246 -22.58 -3.27 -20.73
C TRP A 246 -22.91 -4.75 -20.97
N LYS A 247 -22.08 -5.46 -21.75
CA LYS A 247 -22.23 -6.92 -21.95
C LYS A 247 -22.14 -7.73 -20.65
N LYS A 248 -21.44 -7.23 -19.63
CA LYS A 248 -21.26 -7.89 -18.33
C LYS A 248 -22.31 -7.48 -17.30
N HIS A 249 -23.05 -6.40 -17.56
CA HIS A 249 -24.09 -5.86 -16.68
C HIS A 249 -25.46 -5.93 -17.36
N VAL A 250 -25.78 -7.09 -17.93
CA VAL A 250 -27.08 -7.34 -18.60
C VAL A 250 -28.27 -7.15 -17.67
N ASP A 251 -28.08 -7.27 -16.36
CA ASP A 251 -29.13 -7.05 -15.36
C ASP A 251 -29.60 -5.58 -15.32
N LEU A 252 -28.81 -4.67 -15.89
CA LEU A 252 -29.12 -3.24 -16.01
C LEU A 252 -29.85 -2.89 -17.33
N THR A 253 -30.25 -3.88 -18.14
CA THR A 253 -30.89 -3.66 -19.46
C THR A 253 -32.25 -2.97 -19.42
N LEU A 254 -32.83 -2.76 -18.23
CA LEU A 254 -34.09 -2.03 -18.03
C LEU A 254 -33.89 -0.51 -17.88
N MET A 255 -32.65 -0.01 -17.94
CA MET A 255 -32.37 1.42 -17.90
C MET A 255 -32.92 2.16 -19.12
N ASN A 256 -33.51 3.32 -18.88
CA ASN A 256 -33.86 4.24 -19.96
C ASN A 256 -32.59 4.92 -20.52
N GLN A 257 -32.73 5.63 -21.65
CA GLN A 257 -31.60 6.27 -22.32
C GLN A 257 -30.87 7.28 -21.40
N GLN A 258 -31.60 8.08 -20.62
CA GLN A 258 -31.00 9.05 -19.71
C GLN A 258 -30.17 8.36 -18.60
N GLN A 259 -30.69 7.29 -18.01
CA GLN A 259 -29.96 6.51 -16.99
C GLN A 259 -28.70 5.85 -17.55
N ARG A 260 -28.76 5.44 -18.82
CA ARG A 260 -27.61 4.90 -19.53
C ARG A 260 -26.53 5.97 -19.73
N GLU A 261 -26.92 7.14 -20.23
CA GLU A 261 -26.02 8.29 -20.42
C GLU A 261 -25.41 8.77 -19.09
N GLU A 262 -26.20 8.81 -18.01
CA GLU A 262 -25.71 9.13 -16.67
C GLU A 262 -24.72 8.08 -16.15
N THR A 263 -24.99 6.79 -16.40
CA THR A 263 -24.08 5.70 -16.02
C THR A 263 -22.75 5.82 -16.77
N GLU A 264 -22.81 5.96 -18.09
CA GLU A 264 -21.65 6.16 -18.95
C GLU A 264 -20.83 7.36 -18.46
N TYR A 265 -21.47 8.52 -18.25
CA TYR A 265 -20.81 9.73 -17.73
C TYR A 265 -20.10 9.54 -16.38
N ILE A 266 -20.67 8.74 -15.46
CA ILE A 266 -20.07 8.47 -14.14
C ILE A 266 -18.92 7.45 -14.25
N THR A 267 -19.05 6.47 -15.16
CA THR A 267 -18.04 5.43 -15.39
C THR A 267 -16.95 5.85 -16.37
N GLY A 268 -17.12 6.97 -17.07
CA GLY A 268 -16.24 7.50 -18.11
C GLY A 268 -16.99 7.97 -19.34
#